data_AF-A0A1A9KFE0-F1
#
_entry.id   AF-A0A1A9KFE0-F1
#
_cell.length_a   1.000
_cell.length_b   1.000
_cell.length_c   1.000
_cell.angle_alpha   90.00
_cell.angle_beta   90.00
_cell.angle_gamma   90.00
#
_symmetry.space_group_name_H-M   'P 1'
#
loop_
_entity.id
_entity.type
_entity.pdbx_description
1 polymer ?
#
loop_
_entity_poly.entity_id
_entity_poly.type
_entity_poly.pdbx_seq_one_letter_code
_entity_poly.pdbx_strand_id
1 'polypeptide(L)'
;MKLFKMLFGWLKAPNRQNDPEHPDLHALDKDELLKELDIEAQARRLGAAGAPAPDETHLSGVEESICQKLESFRLSYQGWATTHVQRIQERLVTYDITKTVNRTANLADEFEREANRRVSDRETELRSLRSSAHQREQELLKFREKNQLTRHAQVISGTRKAICILLAIFTVAVEGILNAGFFAAGLDGGLFQGFFFAGALAAANVGIAFALGRLLVPNINHINSVRRLAGYLSVIVAGAIMVGLGLIIAHFRDALGQAGDVSITVIAATALRTLQSNPLGFHDVFSIVLCVFSVVFALAGLCEGYKLSDPYPGYAGVQRIADEAQAFYDDEIAQIREELEHLKEEYVARLEEGLEQAKNDVVAFRAEVDKKRIAPERLQRALDRAEHMMSALVKIFRTENEISRKATGVSVPAYFRQPVPVRQLTFPDFSTAADELALQEQEELLTDLLAQIEDIRRRIQSSYDVKFSQLEPIRQQI
;
A
#
# COMPACT_ATOMS: atom_id res chain seq x y z
N MET A 1 -7.73 -22.52 -36.43
CA MET A 1 -7.76 -21.23 -37.19
C MET A 1 -8.12 -19.99 -36.34
N LYS A 2 -8.98 -20.06 -35.31
CA LYS A 2 -9.25 -18.89 -34.43
C LYS A 2 -8.11 -18.56 -33.45
N LEU A 3 -7.52 -19.57 -32.78
CA LEU A 3 -6.32 -19.40 -31.94
C LEU A 3 -5.13 -18.81 -32.71
N PHE A 4 -4.87 -19.30 -33.93
CA PHE A 4 -3.81 -18.78 -34.82
C PHE A 4 -4.01 -17.30 -35.21
N LYS A 5 -5.25 -16.84 -35.41
CA LYS A 5 -5.53 -15.41 -35.69
C LYS A 5 -5.45 -14.52 -34.44
N MET A 6 -5.67 -15.08 -33.26
CA MET A 6 -5.55 -14.37 -31.98
C MET A 6 -4.07 -14.24 -31.57
N LEU A 7 -3.29 -15.32 -31.77
CA LEU A 7 -1.83 -15.39 -31.53
C LEU A 7 -1.00 -14.45 -32.41
N PHE A 8 -1.48 -14.05 -33.59
CA PHE A 8 -0.78 -13.12 -34.49
C PHE A 8 -1.46 -11.75 -34.60
N GLY A 9 -2.55 -11.52 -33.85
CA GLY A 9 -3.28 -10.25 -33.88
C GLY A 9 -2.50 -9.08 -33.29
N TRP A 10 -1.67 -9.36 -32.29
CA TRP A 10 -0.82 -8.39 -31.59
C TRP A 10 0.50 -8.09 -32.33
N LEU A 11 0.90 -8.94 -33.28
CA LEU A 11 2.04 -8.75 -34.18
C LEU A 11 1.79 -7.66 -35.25
N LYS A 12 0.56 -7.15 -35.36
CA LYS A 12 0.27 -5.96 -36.17
C LYS A 12 0.68 -4.71 -35.41
N ALA A 13 1.97 -4.37 -35.50
CA ALA A 13 2.46 -3.07 -35.08
C ALA A 13 1.62 -1.95 -35.73
N PRO A 14 1.29 -0.87 -35.01
CA PRO A 14 0.66 0.29 -35.63
C PRO A 14 1.63 0.82 -36.69
N ASN A 15 1.09 1.05 -37.88
CA ASN A 15 1.78 1.65 -39.01
C ASN A 15 2.26 3.06 -38.60
N ARG A 16 3.43 3.16 -37.97
CA ARG A 16 4.05 4.43 -37.63
C ARG A 16 4.67 4.98 -38.90
N GLN A 17 3.87 5.84 -39.51
CA GLN A 17 4.21 7.04 -40.27
C GLN A 17 5.71 7.22 -40.53
N ASN A 18 6.04 7.15 -41.82
CA ASN A 18 7.11 7.86 -42.52
C ASN A 18 7.93 8.78 -41.62
N ASP A 19 9.08 8.31 -41.17
CA ASP A 19 10.13 9.17 -40.65
C ASP A 19 10.86 9.78 -41.86
N PRO A 20 10.71 11.09 -42.13
CA PRO A 20 11.38 11.75 -43.23
C PRO A 20 12.85 11.95 -42.85
N GLU A 21 13.75 11.38 -43.65
CA GLU A 21 15.20 11.62 -43.62
C GLU A 21 15.93 11.15 -42.34
N HIS A 22 16.42 9.91 -42.36
CA HIS A 22 17.32 9.40 -41.32
C HIS A 22 18.68 10.14 -41.33
N PRO A 23 19.14 10.69 -40.19
CA PRO A 23 20.31 11.58 -40.12
C PRO A 23 21.68 10.89 -40.22
N ASP A 24 21.73 9.55 -40.25
CA ASP A 24 22.99 8.82 -40.03
C ASP A 24 23.88 8.70 -41.28
N LEU A 25 23.32 8.83 -42.48
CA LEU A 25 24.08 8.80 -43.75
C LEU A 25 24.03 10.22 -44.33
N HIS A 26 25.13 10.97 -44.20
CA HIS A 26 25.25 12.35 -44.67
C HIS A 26 24.71 12.52 -46.10
N ALA A 27 23.77 13.44 -46.27
CA ALA A 27 23.27 13.82 -47.59
C ALA A 27 24.36 14.58 -48.35
N LEU A 28 24.68 14.12 -49.55
CA LEU A 28 25.63 14.78 -50.44
C LEU A 28 24.92 15.85 -51.27
N ASP A 29 25.27 17.11 -51.07
CA ASP A 29 24.83 18.23 -51.91
C ASP A 29 25.93 18.60 -52.92
N LYS A 30 25.56 18.59 -54.20
CA LYS A 30 26.47 18.89 -55.30
C LYS A 30 26.92 20.36 -55.27
N ASP A 31 26.01 21.29 -55.05
CA ASP A 31 26.26 22.73 -55.14
C ASP A 31 27.09 23.21 -53.94
N GLU A 32 26.88 22.57 -52.78
CA GLU A 32 27.74 22.77 -51.61
C GLU A 32 29.17 22.32 -51.89
N LEU A 33 29.36 21.10 -52.40
CA LEU A 33 30.69 20.56 -52.71
C LEU A 33 31.42 21.33 -53.82
N LEU A 34 30.69 21.84 -54.83
CA LEU A 34 31.26 22.68 -55.88
C LEU A 34 31.84 23.99 -55.32
N LYS A 35 31.12 24.61 -54.37
CA LYS A 35 31.55 25.85 -53.70
C LYS A 35 32.66 25.61 -52.69
N GLU A 36 32.54 24.57 -51.86
CA GLU A 36 33.52 24.22 -50.82
C GLU A 36 34.91 23.97 -51.42
N LEU A 37 34.94 23.24 -52.54
CA LEU A 37 36.18 22.87 -53.22
C LEU A 37 36.59 23.88 -54.32
N ASP A 38 35.83 24.96 -54.52
CA ASP A 38 36.06 26.00 -55.54
C ASP A 38 36.37 25.43 -56.95
N ILE A 39 35.63 24.38 -57.34
CA ILE A 39 36.02 23.50 -58.45
C ILE A 39 36.07 24.25 -59.78
N GLU A 40 35.06 25.07 -60.06
CA GLU A 40 34.94 25.78 -61.34
C GLU A 40 36.00 26.88 -61.49
N ALA A 41 36.25 27.67 -60.44
CA ALA A 41 37.26 28.72 -60.50
C ALA A 41 38.67 28.13 -60.60
N GLN A 42 38.96 27.07 -59.85
CA GLN A 42 40.22 26.34 -59.95
C GLN A 42 40.39 25.67 -61.32
N ALA A 43 39.33 25.10 -61.90
CA ALA A 43 39.37 24.52 -63.25
C ALA A 43 39.72 25.57 -64.31
N ARG A 44 39.12 26.76 -64.25
CA ARG A 44 39.39 27.85 -65.21
C ARG A 44 40.81 28.39 -65.10
N ARG A 45 41.26 28.66 -63.86
CA ARG A 45 42.65 29.07 -63.57
C ARG A 45 43.65 28.00 -64.04
N LEU A 46 43.34 26.74 -63.70
CA LEU A 46 43.94 25.48 -64.15
C LEU A 46 44.22 25.46 -65.65
N GLY A 47 43.13 25.53 -66.40
CA GLY A 47 43.12 25.37 -67.84
C GLY A 47 43.83 26.51 -68.58
N ALA A 48 43.65 27.76 -68.13
CA ALA A 48 44.34 28.91 -68.72
C ALA A 48 45.88 28.80 -68.57
N ALA A 49 46.35 28.22 -67.46
CA ALA A 49 47.78 27.96 -67.22
C ALA A 49 48.31 26.68 -67.90
N GLY A 50 47.45 25.92 -68.60
CA GLY A 50 47.85 24.65 -69.21
C GLY A 50 48.19 23.53 -68.22
N ALA A 51 47.77 23.65 -66.96
CA ALA A 51 48.00 22.64 -65.92
C ALA A 51 46.74 21.76 -65.70
N PRO A 52 46.88 20.42 -65.64
CA PRO A 52 48.10 19.59 -65.73
C PRO A 52 48.73 19.52 -67.13
N ALA A 53 50.02 19.18 -67.22
CA ALA A 53 50.71 19.11 -68.51
C ALA A 53 50.05 18.07 -69.46
N PRO A 54 50.07 18.26 -70.79
CA PRO A 54 49.41 17.33 -71.73
C PRO A 54 49.91 15.88 -71.69
N ASP A 55 51.14 15.66 -71.22
CA ASP A 55 51.79 14.37 -71.02
C ASP A 55 51.60 13.79 -69.61
N GLU A 56 50.89 14.51 -68.73
CA GLU A 56 50.56 14.03 -67.39
C GLU A 56 49.71 12.76 -67.45
N THR A 57 49.93 11.87 -66.49
CA THR A 57 49.21 10.60 -66.36
C THR A 57 48.52 10.44 -65.00
N HIS A 58 48.81 11.34 -64.06
CA HIS A 58 48.24 11.34 -62.70
C HIS A 58 47.18 12.42 -62.50
N LEU A 59 46.31 12.22 -61.51
CA LEU A 59 45.26 13.18 -61.14
C LEU A 59 45.88 14.51 -60.70
N SER A 60 45.23 15.62 -61.05
CA SER A 60 45.60 16.93 -60.54
C SER A 60 45.28 17.07 -59.05
N GLY A 61 45.94 17.99 -58.34
CA GLY A 61 45.66 18.22 -56.92
C GLY A 61 44.19 18.58 -56.60
N VAL A 62 43.46 19.17 -57.55
CA VAL A 62 42.01 19.44 -57.40
C VAL A 62 41.20 18.16 -57.54
N GLU A 63 41.52 17.32 -58.52
CA GLU A 63 40.90 16.01 -58.67
C GLU A 63 41.19 15.12 -57.46
N GLU A 64 42.42 15.13 -56.95
CA GLU A 64 42.78 14.43 -55.71
C GLU A 64 42.00 14.96 -54.50
N SER A 65 41.81 16.29 -54.40
CA SER A 65 41.01 16.90 -53.32
C SER A 65 39.54 16.47 -53.39
N ILE A 66 38.96 16.43 -54.60
CA ILE A 66 37.59 15.91 -54.83
C ILE A 66 37.53 14.43 -54.41
N CYS A 67 38.48 13.61 -54.87
CA CYS A 67 38.53 12.19 -54.53
C CYS A 67 38.66 11.99 -53.02
N GLN A 68 39.58 12.69 -52.37
CA GLN A 68 39.83 12.58 -50.94
C GLN A 68 38.58 12.96 -50.11
N LYS A 69 37.87 14.02 -50.51
CA LYS A 69 36.63 14.43 -49.84
C LYS A 69 35.55 13.36 -49.99
N LEU A 70 35.30 12.87 -51.20
CA LEU A 70 34.25 11.86 -51.42
C LEU A 70 34.61 10.51 -50.82
N GLU A 71 35.89 10.13 -50.82
CA GLU A 71 36.38 8.95 -50.10
C GLU A 71 36.23 9.10 -48.58
N SER A 72 36.34 10.31 -48.01
CA SER A 72 36.07 10.52 -46.58
C SER A 72 34.60 10.25 -46.22
N PHE A 73 33.65 10.56 -47.11
CA PHE A 73 32.24 10.19 -46.95
C PHE A 73 32.01 8.68 -47.11
N ARG A 74 32.66 8.03 -48.10
CA ARG A 74 32.56 6.58 -48.26
C ARG A 74 33.12 5.82 -47.04
N LEU A 75 34.22 6.31 -46.45
CA LEU A 75 34.78 5.79 -45.20
C LEU A 75 33.84 6.03 -44.00
N SER A 76 33.14 7.17 -43.93
CA SER A 76 32.17 7.41 -42.87
C SER A 76 30.94 6.49 -42.98
N TYR A 77 30.50 6.17 -44.19
CA TYR A 77 29.44 5.17 -44.43
C TYR A 77 29.86 3.76 -44.02
N GLN A 78 31.13 3.39 -44.24
CA GLN A 78 31.69 2.13 -43.73
C GLN A 78 31.72 2.09 -42.19
N GLY A 79 32.11 3.21 -41.56
CA GLY A 79 32.06 3.39 -40.11
C GLY A 79 30.63 3.23 -39.57
N TRP A 80 29.67 3.91 -40.20
CA TRP A 80 28.25 3.77 -39.90
C TRP A 80 27.80 2.31 -39.98
N ALA A 81 28.12 1.60 -41.07
CA ALA A 81 27.74 0.21 -41.26
C ALA A 81 28.21 -0.68 -40.09
N THR A 82 29.47 -0.50 -39.69
CA THR A 82 30.08 -1.27 -38.59
C THR A 82 29.39 -0.98 -37.27
N THR A 83 29.22 0.29 -36.92
CA THR A 83 28.55 0.70 -35.67
C THR A 83 27.07 0.32 -35.67
N HIS A 84 26.40 0.36 -36.82
CA HIS A 84 24.98 0.03 -36.95
C HIS A 84 24.73 -1.45 -36.69
N VAL A 85 25.50 -2.35 -37.34
CA VAL A 85 25.38 -3.80 -37.11
C VAL A 85 25.71 -4.16 -35.66
N GLN A 86 26.78 -3.58 -35.09
CA GLN A 86 27.14 -3.83 -33.69
C GLN A 86 26.03 -3.40 -32.73
N ARG A 87 25.46 -2.20 -32.91
CA ARG A 87 24.38 -1.69 -32.07
C ARG A 87 23.13 -2.56 -32.16
N ILE A 88 22.79 -3.04 -33.36
CA ILE A 88 21.69 -3.99 -33.54
C ILE A 88 21.97 -5.25 -32.73
N GLN A 89 23.16 -5.84 -32.83
CA GLN A 89 23.50 -7.05 -32.10
C GLN A 89 23.38 -6.88 -30.57
N GLU A 90 23.88 -5.75 -30.03
CA GLU A 90 23.75 -5.42 -28.61
C GLU A 90 22.27 -5.30 -28.18
N ARG A 91 21.41 -4.74 -29.04
CA ARG A 91 19.97 -4.65 -28.79
C ARG A 91 19.27 -6.00 -28.86
N LEU A 92 19.60 -6.84 -29.83
CA LEU A 92 19.03 -8.20 -29.94
C LEU A 92 19.31 -9.01 -28.67
N VAL A 93 20.52 -8.92 -28.11
CA VAL A 93 20.84 -9.55 -26.81
C VAL A 93 20.01 -8.99 -25.65
N THR A 94 19.71 -7.68 -25.69
CA THR A 94 18.91 -7.02 -24.65
C THR A 94 17.44 -7.45 -24.70
N TYR A 95 16.90 -7.67 -25.90
CA TYR A 95 15.52 -8.08 -26.13
C TYR A 95 15.31 -9.61 -26.07
N ASP A 96 16.33 -10.38 -25.66
CA ASP A 96 16.16 -11.81 -25.41
C ASP A 96 15.22 -12.04 -24.22
N ILE A 97 14.11 -12.72 -24.48
CA ILE A 97 13.06 -12.96 -23.49
C ILE A 97 13.27 -14.24 -22.69
N THR A 98 14.32 -15.03 -22.94
CA THR A 98 14.55 -16.33 -22.30
C THR A 98 14.51 -16.23 -20.78
N LYS A 99 15.15 -15.19 -20.22
CA LYS A 99 15.14 -14.96 -18.77
C LYS A 99 13.77 -14.54 -18.25
N THR A 100 13.09 -13.65 -18.98
CA THR A 100 11.75 -13.16 -18.61
C THR A 100 10.74 -14.31 -18.61
N VAL A 101 10.73 -15.13 -19.67
CA VAL A 101 9.86 -16.32 -19.77
C VAL A 101 10.12 -17.29 -18.65
N ASN A 102 11.39 -17.65 -18.40
CA ASN A 102 11.74 -18.57 -17.32
C ASN A 102 11.33 -18.05 -15.93
N ARG A 103 11.52 -16.75 -15.67
CA ARG A 103 11.08 -16.13 -14.41
C ARG A 103 9.56 -16.17 -14.28
N THR A 104 8.84 -15.77 -15.33
CA THR A 104 7.37 -15.73 -15.34
C THR A 104 6.76 -17.12 -15.20
N ALA A 105 7.33 -18.13 -15.86
CA ALA A 105 6.89 -19.53 -15.76
C ALA A 105 7.00 -20.10 -14.33
N ASN A 106 7.99 -19.65 -13.56
CA ASN A 106 8.25 -20.12 -12.20
C ASN A 106 7.48 -19.34 -11.11
N LEU A 107 6.70 -18.32 -11.47
CA LEU A 107 6.00 -17.48 -10.48
C LEU A 107 5.03 -18.26 -9.59
N ALA A 108 4.36 -19.28 -10.12
CA ALA A 108 3.46 -20.12 -9.32
C ALA A 108 4.22 -20.88 -8.21
N ASP A 109 5.39 -21.43 -8.53
CA ASP A 109 6.22 -22.14 -7.56
C ASP A 109 6.88 -21.18 -6.56
N GLU A 110 7.26 -19.98 -6.99
CA GLU A 110 7.72 -18.91 -6.10
C GLU A 110 6.63 -18.48 -5.12
N PHE A 111 5.41 -18.24 -5.62
CA PHE A 111 4.25 -17.90 -4.79
C PHE A 111 3.99 -18.98 -3.74
N GLU A 112 3.94 -20.25 -4.15
CA GLU A 112 3.70 -21.35 -3.21
C GLU A 112 4.77 -21.41 -2.10
N ARG A 113 6.05 -21.24 -2.44
CA ARG A 113 7.13 -21.22 -1.42
C ARG A 113 6.98 -20.05 -0.46
N GLU A 114 6.68 -18.86 -0.98
CA GLU A 114 6.55 -17.66 -0.16
C GLU A 114 5.28 -17.69 0.71
N ALA A 115 4.16 -18.15 0.18
CA ALA A 115 2.92 -18.35 0.93
C ALA A 115 3.11 -19.39 2.06
N ASN A 116 3.78 -20.51 1.76
CA ASN A 116 4.15 -21.51 2.76
C ASN A 116 5.01 -20.91 3.88
N ARG A 117 6.01 -20.12 3.51
CA ARG A 117 6.90 -19.46 4.47
C ARG A 117 6.12 -18.53 5.40
N ARG A 118 5.29 -17.63 4.88
CA ARG A 118 4.52 -16.68 5.70
C ARG A 118 3.61 -17.37 6.71
N VAL A 119 2.91 -18.43 6.29
CA VAL A 119 2.07 -19.22 7.21
C VAL A 119 2.93 -19.95 8.25
N SER A 120 4.07 -20.52 7.84
CA SER A 120 4.95 -21.29 8.74
C SER A 120 5.62 -20.40 9.79
N ASP A 121 6.01 -19.18 9.42
CA ASP A 121 6.64 -18.21 10.33
C ASP A 121 5.70 -17.83 11.50
N ARG A 122 4.38 -17.86 11.28
CA ARG A 122 3.35 -17.58 12.30
C ARG A 122 2.74 -18.83 12.93
N GLU A 123 3.11 -20.03 12.49
CA GLU A 123 2.46 -21.27 12.94
C GLU A 123 2.62 -21.50 14.46
N THR A 124 3.79 -21.19 15.01
CA THR A 124 4.06 -21.35 16.45
C THR A 124 3.18 -20.40 17.28
N GLU A 125 3.05 -19.16 16.83
CA GLU A 125 2.21 -18.14 17.48
C GLU A 125 0.73 -18.51 17.39
N LEU A 126 0.24 -18.89 16.21
CA LEU A 126 -1.13 -19.36 16.01
C LEU A 126 -1.46 -20.57 16.89
N ARG A 127 -0.56 -21.55 17.01
CA ARG A 127 -0.76 -22.72 17.89
C ARG A 127 -0.87 -22.29 19.37
N SER A 128 -0.04 -21.35 19.80
CA SER A 128 -0.08 -20.80 21.16
C SER A 128 -1.40 -20.07 21.43
N LEU A 129 -1.80 -19.18 20.53
CA LEU A 129 -3.06 -18.42 20.61
C LEU A 129 -4.28 -19.36 20.61
N ARG A 130 -4.29 -20.36 19.73
CA ARG A 130 -5.35 -21.39 19.68
C ARG A 130 -5.44 -22.18 20.98
N SER A 131 -4.30 -22.63 21.52
CA SER A 131 -4.24 -23.34 22.79
C SER A 131 -4.76 -22.48 23.94
N SER A 132 -4.35 -21.20 23.99
CA SER A 132 -4.83 -20.23 24.97
C SER A 132 -6.34 -20.03 24.88
N ALA A 133 -6.87 -19.78 23.68
CA ALA A 133 -8.30 -19.59 23.47
C ALA A 133 -9.11 -20.83 23.88
N HIS A 134 -8.66 -22.04 23.49
CA HIS A 134 -9.30 -23.29 23.90
C HIS A 134 -9.26 -23.49 25.42
N GLN A 135 -8.12 -23.21 26.06
CA GLN A 135 -8.01 -23.29 27.52
C GLN A 135 -8.98 -22.33 28.22
N ARG A 136 -9.06 -21.07 27.76
CA ARG A 136 -9.96 -20.06 28.36
C ARG A 136 -11.43 -20.42 28.17
N GLU A 137 -11.78 -20.98 27.03
CA GLU A 137 -13.13 -21.48 26.79
C GLU A 137 -13.46 -22.68 27.69
N GLN A 138 -12.54 -23.63 27.85
CA GLN A 138 -12.74 -24.72 28.81
C GLN A 138 -12.89 -24.21 30.25
N GLU A 139 -12.12 -23.20 30.66
CA GLU A 139 -12.25 -22.53 31.96
C GLU A 139 -13.65 -21.89 32.11
N LEU A 140 -14.18 -21.26 31.06
CA LEU A 140 -15.53 -20.70 31.02
C LEU A 140 -16.61 -21.79 31.13
N LEU A 141 -16.47 -22.89 30.38
CA LEU A 141 -17.41 -24.01 30.44
C LEU A 141 -17.41 -24.67 31.83
N LYS A 142 -16.23 -24.92 32.41
CA LYS A 142 -16.09 -25.41 33.79
C LYS A 142 -16.71 -24.44 34.81
N PHE A 143 -16.54 -23.13 34.61
CA PHE A 143 -17.19 -22.13 35.45
C PHE A 143 -18.72 -22.20 35.34
N ARG A 144 -19.26 -22.34 34.12
CA ARG A 144 -20.70 -22.47 33.89
C ARG A 144 -21.28 -23.72 34.52
N GLU A 145 -20.62 -24.86 34.34
CA GLU A 145 -21.03 -26.15 34.90
C GLU A 145 -21.02 -26.11 36.43
N LYS A 146 -19.90 -25.68 37.03
CA LYS A 146 -19.75 -25.57 38.50
C LYS A 146 -20.80 -24.66 39.14
N ASN A 147 -21.28 -23.65 38.41
CA ASN A 147 -22.23 -22.66 38.90
C ASN A 147 -23.66 -22.84 38.34
N GLN A 148 -23.92 -23.92 37.58
CA GLN A 148 -25.22 -24.22 36.94
C GLN A 148 -25.77 -23.06 36.07
N LEU A 149 -24.90 -22.39 35.32
CA LEU A 149 -25.23 -21.24 34.49
C LEU A 149 -25.49 -21.64 33.03
N THR A 150 -26.77 -21.58 32.61
CA THR A 150 -27.18 -21.91 31.24
C THR A 150 -27.12 -20.72 30.29
N ARG A 151 -27.37 -19.50 30.78
CA ARG A 151 -27.26 -18.26 29.99
C ARG A 151 -25.81 -17.85 29.76
N HIS A 152 -25.57 -16.96 28.79
CA HIS A 152 -24.29 -16.25 28.62
C HIS A 152 -24.11 -15.15 29.68
N ALA A 153 -22.85 -14.80 29.95
CA ALA A 153 -22.53 -13.69 30.83
C ALA A 153 -22.86 -12.35 30.17
N GLN A 154 -23.31 -11.40 30.97
CA GLN A 154 -23.47 -10.02 30.56
C GLN A 154 -22.12 -9.31 30.66
N VAL A 155 -21.35 -9.33 29.56
CA VAL A 155 -20.12 -8.55 29.45
C VAL A 155 -20.49 -7.12 29.05
N ILE A 156 -20.33 -6.19 29.98
CA ILE A 156 -20.65 -4.79 29.78
C ILE A 156 -19.45 -4.07 29.16
N SER A 157 -19.68 -3.38 28.04
CA SER A 157 -18.65 -2.59 27.35
C SER A 157 -18.09 -1.46 28.22
N GLY A 158 -16.88 -0.99 27.90
CA GLY A 158 -16.24 0.13 28.61
C GLY A 158 -17.12 1.39 28.64
N THR A 159 -17.73 1.74 27.50
CA THR A 159 -18.65 2.88 27.39
C THR A 159 -19.85 2.74 28.32
N ARG A 160 -20.47 1.57 28.40
CA ARG A 160 -21.63 1.36 29.28
C ARG A 160 -21.24 1.39 30.75
N LYS A 161 -20.05 0.89 31.12
CA LYS A 161 -19.50 1.06 32.48
C LYS A 161 -19.31 2.54 32.83
N ALA A 162 -18.75 3.33 31.90
CA ALA A 162 -18.59 4.76 32.08
C ALA A 162 -19.94 5.47 32.27
N ILE A 163 -20.97 5.12 31.48
CA ILE A 163 -22.32 5.65 31.64
C ILE A 163 -22.89 5.32 33.03
N CYS A 164 -22.78 4.08 33.51
CA CYS A 164 -23.24 3.72 34.85
C CYS A 164 -22.54 4.52 35.96
N ILE A 165 -21.23 4.76 35.83
CA ILE A 165 -20.47 5.56 36.79
C ILE A 165 -20.89 7.03 36.73
N LEU A 166 -21.07 7.58 35.53
CA LEU A 166 -21.53 8.95 35.34
C LEU A 166 -22.95 9.16 35.88
N LEU A 167 -23.85 8.18 35.71
CA LEU A 167 -25.18 8.22 36.31
C LEU A 167 -25.11 8.21 37.85
N ALA A 168 -24.17 7.48 38.45
CA ALA A 168 -23.97 7.50 39.90
C ALA A 168 -23.47 8.87 40.39
N ILE A 169 -22.52 9.47 39.67
CA ILE A 169 -22.04 10.84 39.95
C ILE A 169 -23.17 11.85 39.77
N PHE A 170 -23.97 11.71 38.73
CA PHE A 170 -25.14 12.55 38.48
C PHE A 170 -26.17 12.44 39.60
N THR A 171 -26.45 11.22 40.08
CA THR A 171 -27.31 10.94 41.23
C THR A 171 -26.82 11.66 42.48
N VAL A 172 -25.50 11.61 42.77
CA VAL A 172 -24.88 12.38 43.86
C VAL A 172 -25.06 13.88 43.68
N ALA A 173 -24.83 14.40 42.47
CA ALA A 173 -24.95 15.83 42.19
C ALA A 173 -26.38 16.34 42.37
N VAL A 174 -27.36 15.58 41.87
CA VAL A 174 -28.79 15.93 42.01
C VAL A 174 -29.22 15.88 43.47
N GLU A 175 -28.87 14.83 44.22
CA GLU A 175 -29.16 14.76 45.66
C GLU A 175 -28.49 15.93 46.40
N GLY A 176 -27.22 16.21 46.10
CA GLY A 176 -26.47 17.32 46.68
C GLY A 176 -27.13 18.68 46.41
N ILE A 177 -27.59 18.95 45.19
CA ILE A 177 -28.29 20.20 44.83
C ILE A 177 -29.62 20.31 45.56
N LEU A 178 -30.44 19.25 45.54
CA LEU A 178 -31.73 19.23 46.22
C LEU A 178 -31.55 19.47 47.73
N ASN A 179 -30.54 18.85 48.34
CA ASN A 179 -30.26 18.98 49.76
C ASN A 179 -29.61 20.33 50.11
N ALA A 180 -28.79 20.91 49.24
CA ALA A 180 -28.07 22.16 49.47
C ALA A 180 -29.00 23.32 49.85
N GLY A 181 -30.15 23.43 49.18
CA GLY A 181 -31.15 24.46 49.47
C GLY A 181 -31.69 24.38 50.89
N PHE A 182 -31.86 23.16 51.43
CA PHE A 182 -32.32 22.96 52.80
C PHE A 182 -31.23 23.19 53.85
N PHE A 183 -29.97 22.92 53.52
CA PHE A 183 -28.84 23.20 54.42
C PHE A 183 -28.45 24.69 54.44
N ALA A 184 -28.64 25.41 53.33
CA ALA A 184 -28.26 26.81 53.19
C ALA A 184 -28.94 27.74 54.21
N ALA A 185 -30.15 27.40 54.66
CA ALA A 185 -30.94 28.24 55.55
C ALA A 185 -30.42 28.31 57.00
N GLY A 186 -29.59 27.34 57.43
CA GLY A 186 -29.02 27.31 58.78
C GLY A 186 -27.48 27.34 58.80
N LEU A 187 -26.84 27.78 57.71
CA LEU A 187 -25.38 27.91 57.60
C LEU A 187 -25.02 29.35 57.24
N ASP A 188 -24.02 29.92 57.93
CA ASP A 188 -23.54 31.29 57.69
C ASP A 188 -23.01 31.50 56.26
N GLY A 189 -22.39 30.47 55.69
CA GLY A 189 -21.90 30.47 54.30
C GLY A 189 -22.98 30.24 53.25
N GLY A 190 -24.26 30.21 53.64
CA GLY A 190 -25.41 30.11 52.75
C GLY A 190 -25.34 28.92 51.79
N LEU A 191 -25.73 29.14 50.52
CA LEU A 191 -25.83 28.07 49.53
C LEU A 191 -24.49 27.40 49.20
N PHE A 192 -23.38 28.14 49.26
CA PHE A 192 -22.05 27.59 48.98
C PHE A 192 -21.65 26.55 50.02
N GLN A 193 -21.79 26.89 51.31
CA GLN A 193 -21.50 25.96 52.41
C GLN A 193 -22.53 24.82 52.46
N GLY A 194 -23.80 25.12 52.21
CA GLY A 194 -24.88 24.13 52.12
C GLY A 194 -24.63 23.08 51.04
N PHE A 195 -24.15 23.49 49.86
CA PHE A 195 -23.78 22.56 48.79
C PHE A 195 -22.61 21.65 49.16
N PHE A 196 -21.59 22.16 49.85
CA PHE A 196 -20.46 21.35 50.27
C PHE A 196 -20.86 20.24 51.25
N PHE A 197 -21.63 20.58 52.31
CA PHE A 197 -22.11 19.59 53.27
C PHE A 197 -23.12 18.61 52.65
N ALA A 198 -24.07 19.12 51.86
CA ALA A 198 -25.06 18.31 51.16
C ALA A 198 -24.41 17.33 50.18
N GLY A 199 -23.44 17.81 49.39
CA GLY A 199 -22.69 17.00 48.43
C GLY A 199 -21.86 15.92 49.11
N ALA A 200 -21.20 16.22 50.23
CA ALA A 200 -20.43 15.22 50.98
C ALA A 200 -21.32 14.11 51.54
N LEU A 201 -22.47 14.47 52.12
CA LEU A 201 -23.44 13.49 52.65
C LEU A 201 -24.10 12.68 51.54
N ALA A 202 -24.47 13.30 50.41
CA ALA A 202 -24.98 12.62 49.23
C ALA A 202 -23.95 11.64 48.64
N ALA A 203 -22.68 12.05 48.53
CA ALA A 203 -21.60 11.20 48.05
C ALA A 203 -21.37 9.99 48.97
N ALA A 204 -21.41 10.17 50.29
CA ALA A 204 -21.33 9.07 51.24
C ALA A 204 -22.53 8.12 51.09
N ASN A 205 -23.74 8.66 51.02
CA ASN A 205 -24.99 7.91 50.93
C ASN A 205 -25.08 7.07 49.65
N VAL A 206 -25.01 7.71 48.48
CA VAL A 206 -25.06 7.03 47.17
C VAL A 206 -23.81 6.19 46.94
N GLY A 207 -22.63 6.68 47.33
CA GLY A 207 -21.37 5.97 47.12
C GLY A 207 -21.27 4.66 47.91
N ILE A 208 -21.68 4.66 49.18
CA ILE A 208 -21.73 3.43 49.99
C ILE A 208 -22.78 2.48 49.41
N ALA A 209 -23.97 2.98 49.07
CA ALA A 209 -25.02 2.16 48.46
C ALA A 209 -24.56 1.53 47.14
N PHE A 210 -23.90 2.30 46.27
CA PHE A 210 -23.30 1.83 45.03
C PHE A 210 -22.25 0.73 45.27
N ALA A 211 -21.35 0.93 46.24
CA ALA A 211 -20.34 -0.06 46.59
C ALA A 211 -20.95 -1.38 47.10
N LEU A 212 -21.97 -1.29 47.96
CA LEU A 212 -22.70 -2.45 48.46
C LEU A 212 -23.44 -3.18 47.33
N GLY A 213 -24.08 -2.43 46.44
CA GLY A 213 -24.78 -2.93 45.25
C GLY A 213 -23.85 -3.65 44.30
N ARG A 214 -22.59 -3.20 44.20
CA ARG A 214 -21.57 -3.82 43.35
C ARG A 214 -20.90 -5.04 43.98
N LEU A 215 -20.56 -4.99 45.26
CA LEU A 215 -19.66 -5.97 45.90
C LEU A 215 -20.40 -7.08 46.64
N LEU A 216 -21.49 -6.76 47.34
CA LEU A 216 -22.15 -7.70 48.25
C LEU A 216 -23.47 -8.22 47.70
N VAL A 217 -24.35 -7.34 47.23
CA VAL A 217 -25.69 -7.69 46.74
C VAL A 217 -25.68 -8.76 45.64
N PRO A 218 -24.75 -8.80 44.67
CA PRO A 218 -24.76 -9.82 43.61
C PRO A 218 -24.65 -11.26 44.13
N ASN A 219 -24.17 -11.46 45.36
CA ASN A 219 -24.09 -12.80 45.97
C ASN A 219 -25.46 -13.44 46.21
N ILE A 220 -26.59 -12.69 46.14
CA ILE A 220 -27.94 -13.28 46.16
C ILE A 220 -28.15 -14.31 45.04
N ASN A 221 -27.44 -14.17 43.93
CA ASN A 221 -27.55 -15.04 42.76
C ASN A 221 -26.59 -16.23 42.81
N HIS A 222 -25.77 -16.37 43.85
CA HIS A 222 -24.72 -17.37 43.92
C HIS A 222 -25.29 -18.78 44.26
N ILE A 223 -24.75 -19.83 43.64
CA ILE A 223 -25.22 -21.22 43.86
C ILE A 223 -24.93 -21.73 45.30
N ASN A 224 -23.75 -21.39 45.83
CA ASN A 224 -23.39 -21.70 47.21
C ASN A 224 -24.31 -20.99 48.21
N SER A 225 -25.02 -21.77 49.03
CA SER A 225 -25.98 -21.30 50.02
C SER A 225 -25.42 -20.32 51.05
N VAL A 226 -24.15 -20.45 51.46
CA VAL A 226 -23.51 -19.53 52.42
C VAL A 226 -23.31 -18.16 51.79
N ARG A 227 -22.82 -18.11 50.53
CA ARG A 227 -22.69 -16.85 49.79
C ARG A 227 -24.05 -16.23 49.50
N ARG A 228 -25.04 -17.05 49.15
CA ARG A 228 -26.41 -16.59 48.94
C ARG A 228 -27.01 -15.97 50.20
N LEU A 229 -26.84 -16.61 51.35
CA LEU A 229 -27.26 -16.07 52.64
C LEU A 229 -26.53 -14.76 52.97
N ALA A 230 -25.22 -14.69 52.75
CA ALA A 230 -24.46 -13.45 52.90
C ALA A 230 -24.96 -12.34 51.96
N GLY A 231 -25.36 -12.69 50.73
CA GLY A 231 -26.03 -11.78 49.80
C GLY A 231 -27.33 -11.21 50.38
N TYR A 232 -28.23 -12.05 50.88
CA TYR A 232 -29.47 -11.57 51.51
C TYR A 232 -29.21 -10.73 52.75
N LEU A 233 -28.27 -11.14 53.61
CA LEU A 233 -27.87 -10.35 54.77
C LEU A 233 -27.31 -8.99 54.35
N SER A 234 -26.55 -8.94 53.26
CA SER A 234 -26.01 -7.68 52.74
C SER A 234 -27.08 -6.72 52.25
N VAL A 235 -28.22 -7.21 51.73
CA VAL A 235 -29.37 -6.37 51.36
C VAL A 235 -29.99 -5.74 52.61
N ILE A 236 -30.13 -6.51 53.70
CA ILE A 236 -30.64 -5.99 54.98
C ILE A 236 -29.68 -4.94 55.56
N VAL A 237 -28.38 -5.24 55.57
CA VAL A 237 -27.34 -4.32 56.04
C VAL A 237 -27.30 -3.06 55.18
N ALA A 238 -27.42 -3.18 53.85
CA ALA A 238 -27.51 -2.03 52.95
C ALA A 238 -28.75 -1.19 53.24
N GLY A 239 -29.91 -1.83 53.43
CA GLY A 239 -31.15 -1.17 53.87
C GLY A 239 -30.95 -0.35 55.15
N ALA A 240 -30.37 -0.97 56.18
CA ALA A 240 -30.12 -0.32 57.46
C ALA A 240 -29.13 0.85 57.34
N ILE A 241 -28.07 0.71 56.54
CA ILE A 241 -27.10 1.78 56.29
C ILE A 241 -27.75 2.94 55.54
N MET A 242 -28.51 2.69 54.47
CA MET A 242 -29.19 3.75 53.70
C MET A 242 -30.21 4.51 54.55
N VAL A 243 -31.03 3.80 55.33
CA VAL A 243 -31.97 4.43 56.26
C VAL A 243 -31.23 5.19 57.36
N GLY A 244 -30.17 4.61 57.93
CA GLY A 244 -29.35 5.26 58.94
C GLY A 244 -28.70 6.56 58.45
N LEU A 245 -28.14 6.56 57.24
CA LEU A 245 -27.57 7.76 56.62
C LEU A 245 -28.66 8.79 56.29
N GLY A 246 -29.82 8.37 55.78
CA GLY A 246 -30.97 9.25 55.59
C GLY A 246 -31.44 9.92 56.89
N LEU A 247 -31.49 9.16 57.98
CA LEU A 247 -31.82 9.69 59.31
C LEU A 247 -30.75 10.66 59.82
N ILE A 248 -29.46 10.35 59.62
CA ILE A 248 -28.36 11.27 59.98
C ILE A 248 -28.50 12.60 59.22
N ILE A 249 -28.75 12.55 57.91
CA ILE A 249 -28.95 13.75 57.07
C ILE A 249 -30.14 14.56 57.57
N ALA A 250 -31.25 13.90 57.87
CA ALA A 250 -32.48 14.54 58.34
C ALA A 250 -32.32 15.17 59.74
N HIS A 251 -31.73 14.47 60.71
CA HIS A 251 -31.47 15.00 62.06
C HIS A 251 -30.43 16.11 62.05
N PHE A 252 -29.40 16.01 61.20
CA PHE A 252 -28.42 17.09 61.04
C PHE A 252 -29.10 18.36 60.51
N ARG A 253 -29.99 18.21 59.53
CA ARG A 253 -30.78 19.32 58.99
C ARG A 253 -31.82 19.86 59.98
N ASP A 254 -32.50 19.00 60.74
CA ASP A 254 -33.49 19.41 61.75
C ASP A 254 -32.83 20.23 62.87
N ALA A 255 -31.65 19.80 63.32
CA ALA A 255 -30.84 20.53 64.30
C ALA A 255 -30.34 21.86 63.73
N LEU A 256 -29.97 21.90 62.45
CA LEU A 256 -29.57 23.13 61.75
C LEU A 256 -30.69 24.18 61.70
N GLY A 257 -31.95 23.75 61.46
CA GLY A 257 -33.09 24.66 61.41
C GLY A 257 -33.49 25.24 62.78
N GLN A 258 -33.02 24.63 63.87
CA GLN A 258 -33.28 25.05 65.26
C GLN A 258 -32.11 25.79 65.89
N ALA A 259 -30.90 25.58 65.36
CA ALA A 259 -29.71 26.24 65.82
C ALA A 259 -29.69 27.69 65.32
N GLY A 260 -29.49 28.63 66.23
CA GLY A 260 -29.11 30.00 65.89
C GLY A 260 -27.63 30.06 65.48
N ASP A 261 -26.94 31.14 65.84
CA ASP A 261 -25.50 31.32 65.59
C ASP A 261 -24.65 30.46 66.54
N VAL A 262 -24.66 29.14 66.29
CA VAL A 262 -24.00 28.11 67.10
C VAL A 262 -23.08 27.31 66.19
N SER A 263 -21.91 26.91 66.70
CA SER A 263 -20.93 26.17 65.92
C SER A 263 -21.47 24.82 65.40
N ILE A 264 -21.04 24.45 64.20
CA ILE A 264 -21.43 23.22 63.50
C ILE A 264 -21.18 21.96 64.34
N THR A 265 -20.15 21.95 65.19
CA THR A 265 -19.85 20.81 66.08
C THR A 265 -20.94 20.57 67.12
N VAL A 266 -21.53 21.63 67.66
CA VAL A 266 -22.64 21.54 68.62
C VAL A 266 -23.93 21.11 67.90
N ILE A 267 -24.15 21.57 66.67
CA ILE A 267 -25.27 21.15 65.82
C ILE A 267 -25.18 19.65 65.53
N ALA A 268 -24.01 19.17 65.11
CA ALA A 268 -23.78 17.74 64.86
C ALA A 268 -23.97 16.87 66.13
N ALA A 269 -23.51 17.35 67.29
CA ALA A 269 -23.72 16.66 68.56
C ALA A 269 -25.21 16.60 68.94
N THR A 270 -25.96 17.67 68.69
CA THR A 270 -27.40 17.75 68.92
C THR A 270 -28.17 16.81 68.00
N ALA A 271 -27.81 16.78 66.71
CA ALA A 271 -28.35 15.83 65.73
C ALA A 271 -28.10 14.37 66.13
N LEU A 272 -26.90 14.06 66.62
CA LEU A 272 -26.59 12.70 67.09
C LEU A 272 -27.41 12.32 68.34
N ARG A 273 -27.55 13.24 69.29
CA ARG A 273 -28.32 13.00 70.52
C ARG A 273 -29.81 12.80 70.23
N THR A 274 -30.38 13.60 69.33
CA THR A 274 -31.79 13.48 68.90
C THR A 274 -32.02 12.22 68.11
N LEU A 275 -31.13 11.85 67.19
CA LEU A 275 -31.14 10.56 66.50
C LEU A 275 -31.14 9.36 67.47
N GLN A 276 -30.37 9.42 68.55
CA GLN A 276 -30.29 8.34 69.55
C GLN A 276 -31.52 8.26 70.46
N SER A 277 -32.07 9.41 70.85
CA SER A 277 -33.16 9.49 71.85
C SER A 277 -34.55 9.43 71.23
N ASN A 278 -34.72 9.93 70.01
CA ASN A 278 -35.98 9.92 69.27
C ASN A 278 -35.72 9.86 67.74
N PRO A 279 -35.31 8.69 67.19
CA PRO A 279 -34.83 8.55 65.81
C PRO A 279 -35.86 8.94 64.75
N LEU A 280 -37.15 8.82 65.04
CA LEU A 280 -38.26 9.18 64.12
C LEU A 280 -38.93 10.51 64.49
N GLY A 281 -38.42 11.23 65.50
CA GLY A 281 -38.95 12.52 65.92
C GLY A 281 -38.29 13.65 65.15
N PHE A 282 -39.08 14.34 64.32
CA PHE A 282 -38.65 15.51 63.56
C PHE A 282 -39.53 16.71 63.91
N HIS A 283 -38.95 17.89 63.95
CA HIS A 283 -39.69 19.13 64.22
C HIS A 283 -40.16 19.80 62.93
N ASP A 284 -39.48 19.54 61.80
CA ASP A 284 -39.84 20.08 60.49
C ASP A 284 -40.12 18.97 59.45
N VAL A 285 -41.24 19.10 58.73
CA VAL A 285 -41.70 18.20 57.66
C VAL A 285 -40.65 18.06 56.55
N PHE A 286 -39.91 19.12 56.25
CA PHE A 286 -38.85 19.07 55.24
C PHE A 286 -37.66 18.16 55.64
N SER A 287 -37.42 17.91 56.95
CA SER A 287 -36.42 16.94 57.42
C SER A 287 -36.84 15.51 57.05
N ILE A 288 -38.14 15.21 57.12
CA ILE A 288 -38.72 13.93 56.72
C ILE A 288 -38.58 13.74 55.20
N VAL A 289 -38.87 14.79 54.42
CA VAL A 289 -38.74 14.78 52.96
C VAL A 289 -37.29 14.50 52.54
N LEU A 290 -36.31 15.13 53.19
CA LEU A 290 -34.89 14.88 52.96
C LEU A 290 -34.50 13.44 53.28
N CYS A 291 -34.98 12.89 54.41
CA CYS A 291 -34.73 11.49 54.75
C CYS A 291 -35.22 10.55 53.64
N VAL A 292 -36.44 10.78 53.14
CA VAL A 292 -37.04 9.96 52.08
C VAL A 292 -36.25 10.09 50.79
N PHE A 293 -35.91 11.32 50.37
CA PHE A 293 -35.12 11.53 49.16
C PHE A 293 -33.75 10.88 49.26
N SER A 294 -33.04 11.02 50.38
CA SER A 294 -31.76 10.35 50.58
C SER A 294 -31.87 8.84 50.47
N VAL A 295 -32.91 8.21 51.02
CA VAL A 295 -33.12 6.76 50.82
C VAL A 295 -33.38 6.42 49.34
N VAL A 296 -34.16 7.23 48.61
CA VAL A 296 -34.43 7.01 47.18
C VAL A 296 -33.16 7.13 46.33
N PHE A 297 -32.35 8.16 46.54
CA PHE A 297 -31.08 8.33 45.82
C PHE A 297 -30.07 7.24 46.17
N ALA A 298 -30.03 6.78 47.42
CA ALA A 298 -29.23 5.63 47.81
C ALA A 298 -29.68 4.34 47.10
N LEU A 299 -31.00 4.10 46.99
CA LEU A 299 -31.55 2.96 46.24
C LEU A 299 -31.19 3.04 44.74
N ALA A 300 -31.19 4.23 44.15
CA ALA A 300 -30.73 4.43 42.77
C ALA A 300 -29.25 4.04 42.63
N GLY A 301 -28.38 4.53 43.52
CA GLY A 301 -26.96 4.16 43.57
C GLY A 301 -26.73 2.65 43.75
N LEU A 302 -27.48 2.01 44.64
CA LEU A 302 -27.47 0.55 44.84
C LEU A 302 -27.80 -0.20 43.54
N CYS A 303 -28.85 0.23 42.83
CA CYS A 303 -29.27 -0.36 41.56
C CYS A 303 -28.22 -0.19 40.46
N GLU A 304 -27.58 0.98 40.38
CA GLU A 304 -26.53 1.25 39.41
C GLU A 304 -25.27 0.43 39.68
N GLY A 305 -24.86 0.30 40.94
CA GLY A 305 -23.74 -0.55 41.35
C GLY A 305 -23.96 -2.02 41.01
N TYR A 306 -25.19 -2.51 41.22
CA TYR A 306 -25.59 -3.88 40.85
C TYR A 306 -25.54 -4.12 39.33
N LYS A 307 -25.94 -3.13 38.53
CA LYS A 307 -25.96 -3.21 37.06
C LYS A 307 -24.59 -2.99 36.39
N LEU A 308 -23.54 -2.70 37.15
CA LEU A 308 -22.20 -2.40 36.61
C LEU A 308 -21.46 -3.65 36.06
N SER A 309 -21.95 -4.84 36.37
CA SER A 309 -21.39 -6.12 35.90
C SER A 309 -22.50 -7.17 35.80
N ASP A 310 -22.16 -8.37 35.33
CA ASP A 310 -23.06 -9.52 35.38
C ASP A 310 -23.61 -9.76 36.81
N PRO A 311 -24.93 -10.06 36.95
CA PRO A 311 -25.56 -10.36 38.23
C PRO A 311 -24.92 -11.52 39.01
N TYR A 312 -24.26 -12.45 38.32
CA TYR A 312 -23.53 -13.55 38.93
C TYR A 312 -22.06 -13.14 39.19
N PRO A 313 -21.60 -13.14 40.46
CA PRO A 313 -20.24 -12.72 40.80
C PRO A 313 -19.17 -13.46 40.00
N GLY A 314 -18.31 -12.70 39.32
CA GLY A 314 -17.16 -13.22 38.57
C GLY A 314 -17.45 -13.71 37.15
N TYR A 315 -18.73 -13.86 36.76
CA TYR A 315 -19.06 -14.49 35.47
C TYR A 315 -18.64 -13.64 34.26
N ALA A 316 -18.92 -12.34 34.28
CA ALA A 316 -18.46 -11.40 33.24
C ALA A 316 -16.93 -11.40 33.06
N GLY A 317 -16.18 -11.65 34.13
CA GLY A 317 -14.71 -11.65 34.08
C GLY A 317 -14.16 -12.84 33.29
N VAL A 318 -14.67 -14.05 33.59
CA VAL A 318 -14.26 -15.29 32.90
C VAL A 318 -14.70 -15.27 31.44
N GLN A 319 -15.93 -14.81 31.16
CA GLN A 319 -16.41 -14.66 29.78
C GLN A 319 -15.53 -13.69 29.01
N ARG A 320 -15.24 -12.50 29.56
CA ARG A 320 -14.38 -11.51 28.90
C ARG A 320 -12.99 -12.06 28.57
N ILE A 321 -12.38 -12.82 29.47
CA ILE A 321 -11.05 -13.42 29.22
C ILE A 321 -11.11 -14.44 28.07
N ALA A 322 -12.18 -15.24 28.00
CA ALA A 322 -12.39 -16.17 26.89
C ALA A 322 -12.63 -15.43 25.57
N ASP A 323 -13.50 -14.41 25.57
CA ASP A 323 -13.80 -13.58 24.40
C ASP A 323 -12.53 -12.87 23.88
N GLU A 324 -11.71 -12.33 24.79
CA GLU A 324 -10.43 -11.67 24.44
C GLU A 324 -9.44 -12.66 23.82
N ALA A 325 -9.28 -13.85 24.41
CA ALA A 325 -8.37 -14.87 23.86
C ALA A 325 -8.81 -15.35 22.47
N GLN A 326 -10.13 -15.52 22.26
CA GLN A 326 -10.70 -15.81 20.96
C GLN A 326 -10.45 -14.68 19.96
N ALA A 327 -10.70 -13.43 20.36
CA ALA A 327 -10.50 -12.27 19.50
C ALA A 327 -9.04 -12.14 19.05
N PHE A 328 -8.06 -12.36 19.93
CA PHE A 328 -6.64 -12.34 19.55
C PHE A 328 -6.29 -13.41 18.51
N TYR A 329 -6.83 -14.61 18.64
CA TYR A 329 -6.61 -15.67 17.65
C TYR A 329 -7.27 -15.34 16.30
N ASP A 330 -8.51 -14.88 16.33
CA ASP A 330 -9.27 -14.55 15.12
C ASP A 330 -8.64 -13.33 14.39
N ASP A 331 -8.09 -12.36 15.12
CA ASP A 331 -7.36 -11.22 14.57
C ASP A 331 -6.06 -11.64 13.89
N GLU A 332 -5.26 -12.51 14.52
CA GLU A 332 -4.02 -13.02 13.91
C GLU A 332 -4.30 -13.79 12.61
N ILE A 333 -5.37 -14.60 12.58
CA ILE A 333 -5.82 -15.27 11.35
C ILE A 333 -6.21 -14.25 10.28
N ALA A 334 -6.94 -13.20 10.65
CA ALA A 334 -7.38 -12.17 9.71
C ALA A 334 -6.17 -11.45 9.08
N GLN A 335 -5.16 -11.12 9.89
CA GLN A 335 -3.91 -10.50 9.42
C GLN A 335 -3.17 -11.40 8.42
N ILE A 336 -2.98 -12.69 8.74
CA ILE A 336 -2.29 -13.62 7.82
C ILE A 336 -3.07 -13.78 6.51
N ARG A 337 -4.41 -13.82 6.58
CA ARG A 337 -5.27 -13.89 5.39
C ARG A 337 -5.12 -12.65 4.51
N GLU A 338 -5.09 -11.46 5.10
CA GLU A 338 -4.86 -10.21 4.39
C GLU A 338 -3.47 -10.19 3.73
N GLU A 339 -2.43 -10.64 4.43
CA GLU A 339 -1.07 -10.76 3.88
C GLU A 339 -1.00 -11.75 2.70
N LEU A 340 -1.72 -12.86 2.76
CA LEU A 340 -1.81 -13.85 1.67
C LEU A 340 -2.57 -13.30 0.46
N GLU A 341 -3.63 -12.51 0.69
CA GLU A 341 -4.39 -11.86 -0.38
C GLU A 341 -3.49 -10.86 -1.13
N HIS A 342 -2.80 -9.98 -0.39
CA HIS A 342 -1.87 -9.02 -0.98
C HIS A 342 -0.72 -9.73 -1.73
N LEU A 343 -0.19 -10.83 -1.17
CA LEU A 343 0.84 -11.64 -1.86
C LEU A 343 0.33 -12.21 -3.18
N LYS A 344 -0.91 -12.71 -3.20
CA LYS A 344 -1.53 -13.24 -4.42
C LYS A 344 -1.68 -12.14 -5.48
N GLU A 345 -2.20 -10.98 -5.10
CA GLU A 345 -2.35 -9.84 -6.00
C GLU A 345 -1.00 -9.40 -6.59
N GLU A 346 0.05 -9.32 -5.76
CA GLU A 346 1.40 -8.99 -6.21
C GLU A 346 1.91 -9.98 -7.26
N TYR A 347 1.75 -11.28 -7.04
CA TYR A 347 2.22 -12.31 -7.98
C TYR A 347 1.42 -12.37 -9.27
N VAL A 348 0.10 -12.11 -9.21
CA VAL A 348 -0.72 -11.96 -10.42
C VAL A 348 -0.31 -10.73 -11.22
N ALA A 349 -0.01 -9.60 -10.57
CA ALA A 349 0.50 -8.41 -11.24
C ALA A 349 1.87 -8.67 -11.90
N ARG A 350 2.80 -9.35 -11.20
CA ARG A 350 4.11 -9.75 -11.74
C ARG A 350 3.98 -10.68 -12.95
N LEU A 351 2.97 -11.57 -12.96
CA LEU A 351 2.68 -12.46 -14.08
C LEU A 351 2.26 -11.66 -15.32
N GLU A 352 1.39 -10.67 -15.15
CA GLU A 352 0.91 -9.78 -16.22
C GLU A 352 2.03 -8.88 -16.75
N GLU A 353 2.82 -8.28 -15.86
CA GLU A 353 3.99 -7.48 -16.21
C GLU A 353 5.01 -8.30 -17.02
N GLY A 354 5.35 -9.50 -16.56
CA GLY A 354 6.30 -10.37 -17.25
C GLY A 354 5.81 -10.79 -18.65
N LEU A 355 4.50 -11.00 -18.81
CA LEU A 355 3.91 -11.31 -20.12
C LEU A 355 3.96 -10.10 -21.06
N GLU A 356 3.58 -8.92 -20.60
CA GLU A 356 3.61 -7.70 -21.42
C GLU A 356 5.05 -7.31 -21.79
N GLN A 357 6.00 -7.47 -20.86
CA GLN A 357 7.42 -7.27 -21.15
C GLN A 357 7.90 -8.20 -22.27
N ALA A 358 7.62 -9.51 -22.17
CA ALA A 358 8.01 -10.48 -23.20
C ALA A 358 7.40 -10.18 -24.58
N LYS A 359 6.14 -9.74 -24.64
CA LYS A 359 5.51 -9.29 -25.89
C LYS A 359 6.25 -8.09 -26.48
N ASN A 360 6.47 -7.06 -25.68
CA ASN A 360 7.13 -5.82 -26.14
C ASN A 360 8.54 -6.10 -26.65
N ASP A 361 9.28 -6.96 -25.95
CA ASP A 361 10.64 -7.33 -26.31
C ASP A 361 10.68 -8.14 -27.62
N VAL A 362 9.77 -9.08 -27.87
CA VAL A 362 9.69 -9.79 -29.17
C VAL A 362 9.40 -8.83 -30.33
N VAL A 363 8.49 -7.87 -30.13
CA VAL A 363 8.20 -6.84 -31.15
C VAL A 363 9.42 -5.95 -31.40
N ALA A 364 10.14 -5.58 -30.35
CA ALA A 364 11.37 -4.79 -30.46
C ALA A 364 12.50 -5.59 -31.14
N PHE A 365 12.67 -6.86 -30.80
CA PHE A 365 13.63 -7.78 -31.42
C PHE A 365 13.37 -7.85 -32.93
N ARG A 366 12.13 -8.13 -33.34
CA ARG A 366 11.71 -8.16 -34.75
C ARG A 366 12.03 -6.86 -35.48
N ALA A 367 11.76 -5.72 -34.85
CA ALA A 367 12.06 -4.41 -35.43
C ALA A 367 13.57 -4.17 -35.66
N GLU A 368 14.44 -4.70 -34.80
CA GLU A 368 15.90 -4.62 -34.98
C GLU A 368 16.40 -5.56 -36.09
N VAL A 369 15.81 -6.77 -36.22
CA VAL A 369 16.08 -7.67 -37.37
C VAL A 369 15.69 -7.00 -38.69
N ASP A 370 14.52 -6.35 -38.73
CA ASP A 370 14.06 -5.61 -39.91
C ASP A 370 14.99 -4.44 -40.27
N LYS A 371 15.54 -3.73 -39.27
CA LYS A 371 16.54 -2.67 -39.51
C LYS A 371 17.81 -3.23 -40.14
N LYS A 372 18.31 -4.38 -39.65
CA LYS A 372 19.49 -5.05 -40.23
C LYS A 372 19.23 -5.48 -41.67
N ARG A 373 18.04 -6.04 -41.93
CA ARG A 373 17.60 -6.51 -43.27
C ARG A 373 17.66 -5.41 -44.33
N ILE A 374 17.24 -4.19 -44.01
CA ILE A 374 17.22 -3.06 -44.96
C ILE A 374 18.54 -2.27 -45.02
N ALA A 375 19.47 -2.50 -44.08
CA ALA A 375 20.71 -1.73 -43.98
C ALA A 375 21.62 -1.85 -45.23
N PRO A 376 21.79 -3.03 -45.88
CA PRO A 376 22.59 -3.17 -47.10
C PRO A 376 22.10 -2.28 -48.24
N GLU A 377 20.80 -2.26 -48.51
CA GLU A 377 20.22 -1.45 -49.59
C GLU A 377 20.37 0.05 -49.31
N ARG A 378 20.35 0.45 -48.04
CA ARG A 378 20.58 1.85 -47.63
C ARG A 378 22.05 2.23 -47.83
N LEU A 379 22.97 1.37 -47.41
CA LEU A 379 24.40 1.57 -47.57
C LEU A 379 24.79 1.66 -49.05
N GLN A 380 24.30 0.72 -49.87
CA GLN A 380 24.60 0.69 -51.30
C GLN A 380 24.14 1.99 -51.98
N ARG A 381 22.92 2.46 -51.70
CA ARG A 381 22.42 3.73 -52.24
C ARG A 381 23.29 4.93 -51.85
N ALA A 382 23.83 4.96 -50.64
CA ALA A 382 24.72 6.04 -50.19
C ALA A 382 26.10 5.97 -50.89
N LEU A 383 26.66 4.77 -51.04
CA LEU A 383 27.92 4.54 -51.77
C LEU A 383 27.78 4.93 -53.25
N ASP A 384 26.73 4.46 -53.92
CA ASP A 384 26.44 4.79 -55.32
C ASP A 384 26.31 6.31 -55.49
N ARG A 385 25.62 7.00 -54.56
CA ARG A 385 25.50 8.46 -54.59
C ARG A 385 26.86 9.15 -54.47
N ALA A 386 27.74 8.68 -53.57
CA ALA A 386 29.09 9.23 -53.42
C ALA A 386 29.96 9.01 -54.66
N GLU A 387 29.89 7.83 -55.27
CA GLU A 387 30.66 7.50 -56.47
C GLU A 387 30.19 8.28 -57.70
N HIS A 388 28.87 8.41 -57.89
CA HIS A 388 28.29 9.25 -58.93
C HIS A 388 28.63 10.73 -58.70
N MET A 389 28.61 11.21 -57.45
CA MET A 389 28.98 12.59 -57.12
C MET A 389 30.45 12.86 -57.42
N MET A 390 31.35 11.96 -57.01
CA MET A 390 32.79 12.04 -57.31
C MET A 390 33.03 12.13 -58.81
N SER A 391 32.40 11.24 -59.58
CA SER A 391 32.48 11.22 -61.04
C SER A 391 31.95 12.52 -61.66
N ALA A 392 30.85 13.06 -61.15
CA ALA A 392 30.24 14.30 -61.64
C ALA A 392 31.13 15.53 -61.36
N LEU A 393 31.68 15.66 -60.15
CA LEU A 393 32.53 16.78 -59.76
C LEU A 393 33.85 16.79 -60.53
N VAL A 394 34.50 15.63 -60.68
CA VAL A 394 35.70 15.50 -61.52
C VAL A 394 35.39 15.82 -62.98
N LYS A 395 34.25 15.37 -63.50
CA LYS A 395 33.83 15.71 -64.87
C LYS A 395 33.62 17.21 -65.06
N ILE A 396 33.03 17.90 -64.08
CA ILE A 396 32.86 19.37 -64.12
C ILE A 396 34.22 20.05 -64.15
N PHE A 397 35.15 19.66 -63.26
CA PHE A 397 36.52 20.17 -63.27
C PHE A 397 37.19 19.99 -64.64
N ARG A 398 37.18 18.76 -65.18
CA ARG A 398 37.83 18.45 -66.46
C ARG A 398 37.21 19.22 -67.62
N THR A 399 35.88 19.38 -67.63
CA THR A 399 35.15 20.10 -68.69
C THR A 399 35.48 21.59 -68.68
N GLU A 400 35.43 22.25 -67.52
CA GLU A 400 35.76 23.68 -67.38
C GLU A 400 37.25 23.94 -67.68
N ASN A 401 38.14 23.02 -67.31
CA ASN A 401 39.56 23.09 -67.65
C ASN A 401 39.79 22.97 -69.16
N GLU A 402 39.12 22.00 -69.83
CA GLU A 402 39.17 21.85 -71.29
C GLU A 402 38.68 23.10 -72.03
N ILE A 403 37.56 23.70 -71.58
CA ILE A 403 37.02 24.94 -72.15
C ILE A 403 38.06 26.06 -72.06
N SER A 404 38.71 26.20 -70.90
CA SER A 404 39.70 27.26 -70.68
C SER A 404 41.00 27.04 -71.48
N ARG A 405 41.40 25.79 -71.73
CA ARG A 405 42.54 25.44 -72.60
C ARG A 405 42.29 25.71 -74.09
N LYS A 406 41.05 25.54 -74.56
CA LYS A 406 40.69 25.86 -75.95
C LYS A 406 40.97 27.32 -76.29
N ALA A 407 40.86 28.22 -75.31
CA ALA A 407 41.19 29.64 -75.47
C ALA A 407 42.71 29.90 -75.59
N THR A 408 43.56 29.03 -75.04
CA THR A 408 45.03 29.18 -75.03
C THR A 408 45.76 28.25 -76.01
N GLY A 409 45.06 27.32 -76.66
CA GLY A 409 45.61 26.42 -77.67
C GLY A 409 46.37 25.20 -77.13
N VAL A 410 46.27 24.92 -75.83
CA VAL A 410 46.95 23.79 -75.17
C VAL A 410 46.05 22.54 -75.21
N SER A 411 46.60 21.36 -75.50
CA SER A 411 45.84 20.10 -75.48
C SER A 411 45.51 19.64 -74.05
N VAL A 412 44.43 18.87 -73.88
CA VAL A 412 44.10 18.21 -72.61
C VAL A 412 44.93 16.93 -72.43
N PRO A 413 45.26 16.55 -71.18
CA PRO A 413 45.90 15.28 -70.89
C PRO A 413 45.04 14.08 -71.30
N ALA A 414 45.67 13.00 -71.79
CA ALA A 414 44.94 11.81 -72.24
C ALA A 414 44.14 11.12 -71.12
N TYR A 415 44.62 11.18 -69.88
CA TYR A 415 43.97 10.57 -68.71
C TYR A 415 42.63 11.23 -68.35
N PHE A 416 42.31 12.43 -68.86
CA PHE A 416 41.01 13.07 -68.61
C PHE A 416 39.83 12.21 -69.09
N ARG A 417 40.07 11.25 -70.00
CA ARG A 417 39.08 10.29 -70.48
C ARG A 417 38.96 9.02 -69.63
N GLN A 418 39.88 8.81 -68.69
CA GLN A 418 39.88 7.62 -67.82
C GLN A 418 38.92 7.83 -66.64
N PRO A 419 38.20 6.79 -66.21
CA PRO A 419 37.35 6.87 -65.02
C PRO A 419 38.21 7.12 -63.76
N VAL A 420 37.62 7.80 -62.78
CA VAL A 420 38.25 8.01 -61.49
C VAL A 420 38.32 6.67 -60.75
N PRO A 421 39.50 6.23 -60.28
CA PRO A 421 39.59 5.01 -59.50
C PRO A 421 38.86 5.18 -58.17
N VAL A 422 38.05 4.19 -57.83
CA VAL A 422 37.28 4.15 -56.58
C VAL A 422 37.94 3.14 -55.64
N ARG A 423 38.15 3.50 -54.38
CA ARG A 423 38.72 2.57 -53.39
C ARG A 423 37.73 1.44 -53.06
N GLN A 424 38.21 0.20 -52.99
CA GLN A 424 37.41 -0.92 -52.45
C GLN A 424 37.34 -0.83 -50.92
N LEU A 425 36.12 -0.93 -50.39
CA LEU A 425 35.84 -0.93 -48.95
C LEU A 425 35.38 -2.32 -48.50
N THR A 426 35.66 -2.67 -47.24
CA THR A 426 35.20 -3.90 -46.60
C THR A 426 34.04 -3.60 -45.67
N PHE A 427 32.96 -4.36 -45.77
CA PHE A 427 31.76 -4.13 -44.98
C PHE A 427 31.53 -5.25 -43.96
N PRO A 428 30.85 -4.96 -42.84
CA PRO A 428 30.44 -6.01 -41.90
C PRO A 428 29.45 -6.99 -42.55
N ASP A 429 29.26 -8.14 -41.92
CA ASP A 429 28.24 -9.09 -42.33
C ASP A 429 26.84 -8.56 -41.96
N PHE A 430 25.97 -8.45 -42.95
CA PHE A 430 24.57 -8.04 -42.81
C PHE A 430 23.60 -9.22 -42.86
N SER A 431 24.09 -10.46 -42.93
CA SER A 431 23.26 -11.66 -42.91
C SER A 431 22.31 -11.64 -41.72
N THR A 432 21.02 -11.83 -42.01
CA THR A 432 19.95 -11.92 -41.01
C THR A 432 19.58 -13.36 -40.68
N ALA A 433 20.18 -14.36 -41.33
CA ALA A 433 19.75 -15.76 -41.20
C ALA A 433 19.79 -16.28 -39.76
N ALA A 434 20.84 -15.94 -39.00
CA ALA A 434 20.94 -16.30 -37.59
C ALA A 434 19.95 -15.52 -36.71
N ASP A 435 19.73 -14.24 -37.01
CA ASP A 435 18.83 -13.38 -36.24
C ASP A 435 17.36 -13.72 -36.49
N GLU A 436 17.01 -14.17 -37.69
CA GLU A 436 15.69 -14.67 -38.05
C GLU A 436 15.38 -15.99 -37.37
N LEU A 437 16.36 -16.89 -37.27
CA LEU A 437 16.23 -18.13 -36.49
C LEU A 437 16.03 -17.80 -35.00
N ALA A 438 16.84 -16.91 -34.45
CA ALA A 438 16.69 -16.46 -33.07
C ALA A 438 15.33 -15.81 -32.83
N LEU A 439 14.84 -14.96 -33.74
CA LEU A 439 13.50 -14.37 -33.66
C LEU A 439 12.41 -15.45 -33.62
N GLN A 440 12.52 -16.49 -34.44
CA GLN A 440 11.59 -17.62 -34.41
C GLN A 440 11.61 -18.32 -33.04
N GLU A 441 12.78 -18.54 -32.45
CA GLU A 441 12.91 -19.11 -31.10
C GLU A 441 12.23 -18.21 -30.04
N GLN A 442 12.43 -16.88 -30.11
CA GLN A 442 11.76 -15.94 -29.19
C GLN A 442 10.23 -15.97 -29.36
N GLU A 443 9.72 -16.12 -30.58
CA GLU A 443 8.28 -16.21 -30.86
C GLU A 443 7.67 -17.52 -30.38
N GLU A 444 8.41 -18.63 -30.47
CA GLU A 444 8.04 -19.92 -29.90
C GLU A 444 7.97 -19.84 -28.37
N LEU A 445 9.00 -19.29 -27.72
CA LEU A 445 9.02 -19.07 -26.27
C LEU A 445 7.83 -18.24 -25.78
N LEU A 446 7.48 -17.17 -26.48
CA LEU A 446 6.33 -16.35 -26.13
C LEU A 446 5.00 -17.07 -26.36
N THR A 447 4.91 -17.87 -27.42
CA THR A 447 3.72 -18.70 -27.69
C THR A 447 3.50 -19.71 -26.58
N ASP A 448 4.57 -20.37 -26.14
CA ASP A 448 4.53 -21.33 -25.03
C ASP A 448 4.16 -20.66 -23.71
N LEU A 449 4.67 -19.45 -23.44
CA LEU A 449 4.30 -18.67 -22.26
C LEU A 449 2.80 -18.28 -22.29
N LEU A 450 2.30 -17.82 -23.44
CA LEU A 450 0.89 -17.49 -23.62
C LEU A 450 -0.03 -18.69 -23.41
N ALA A 451 0.41 -19.89 -23.82
CA ALA A 451 -0.35 -21.12 -23.59
C ALA A 451 -0.41 -21.50 -22.11
N GLN A 452 0.61 -21.16 -21.32
CA GLN A 452 0.74 -21.52 -19.91
C GLN A 452 0.19 -20.46 -18.94
N ILE A 453 -0.11 -19.25 -19.40
CA ILE A 453 -0.41 -18.11 -18.51
C ILE A 453 -1.61 -18.37 -17.58
N GLU A 454 -2.69 -18.95 -18.10
CA GLU A 454 -3.89 -19.26 -17.31
C GLU A 454 -3.62 -20.43 -16.36
N ASP A 455 -2.72 -21.35 -16.70
CA ASP A 455 -2.33 -22.45 -15.83
C ASP A 455 -1.49 -21.93 -14.64
N ILE A 456 -0.56 -21.00 -14.90
CA ILE A 456 0.23 -20.33 -13.85
C ILE A 456 -0.72 -19.57 -12.92
N ARG A 457 -1.64 -18.77 -13.47
CA ARG A 457 -2.64 -18.03 -12.67
C ARG A 457 -3.50 -18.99 -11.82
N ARG A 458 -3.98 -20.09 -12.41
CA ARG A 458 -4.76 -21.10 -11.67
C ARG A 458 -3.95 -21.77 -10.56
N ARG A 459 -2.66 -22.04 -10.77
CA ARG A 459 -1.78 -22.60 -9.73
C ARG A 459 -1.57 -21.61 -8.58
N ILE A 460 -1.38 -20.32 -8.86
CA ILE A 460 -1.32 -19.25 -7.84
C ILE A 460 -2.62 -19.24 -7.03
N GLN A 461 -3.78 -19.17 -7.71
CA GLN A 461 -5.09 -19.15 -7.04
C GLN A 461 -5.33 -20.41 -6.19
N SER A 462 -5.06 -21.59 -6.75
CA SER A 462 -5.26 -22.85 -6.02
C SER A 462 -4.36 -22.94 -4.79
N SER A 463 -3.11 -22.49 -4.88
CA SER A 463 -2.19 -22.48 -3.74
C SER A 463 -2.67 -21.51 -2.67
N TYR A 464 -3.14 -20.33 -3.07
CA TYR A 464 -3.78 -19.37 -2.17
C TYR A 464 -5.00 -19.97 -1.46
N ASP A 465 -5.93 -20.60 -2.19
CA ASP A 465 -7.16 -21.17 -1.61
C ASP A 465 -6.86 -22.28 -0.60
N VAL A 466 -5.87 -23.13 -0.89
CA VAL A 466 -5.39 -24.16 0.03
C VAL A 466 -4.85 -23.53 1.31
N LYS A 467 -4.05 -22.46 1.24
CA LYS A 467 -3.53 -21.80 2.44
C LYS A 467 -4.58 -21.03 3.21
N PHE A 468 -5.47 -20.34 2.50
CA PHE A 468 -6.56 -19.59 3.11
C PHE A 468 -7.53 -20.50 3.88
N SER A 469 -7.85 -21.67 3.33
CA SER A 469 -8.72 -22.67 3.95
C SER A 469 -8.09 -23.33 5.18
N GLN A 470 -6.77 -23.43 5.26
CA GLN A 470 -6.08 -23.93 6.48
C GLN A 470 -6.21 -22.98 7.67
N LEU A 471 -6.48 -21.70 7.43
CA LEU A 471 -6.57 -20.64 8.44
C LEU A 471 -8.01 -20.47 8.95
N GLU A 472 -8.60 -21.51 9.54
CA GLU A 472 -9.98 -21.45 10.05
C GLU A 472 -10.11 -20.71 11.39
N PRO A 473 -11.09 -19.79 11.53
CA PRO A 473 -11.39 -19.15 12.81
C PRO A 473 -11.91 -20.14 13.85
N ILE A 474 -11.66 -19.87 15.14
CA ILE A 474 -11.84 -20.88 16.19
C ILE A 474 -13.29 -21.33 16.35
N ARG A 475 -14.25 -20.44 16.05
CA ARG A 475 -15.70 -20.71 16.15
C ARG A 475 -16.21 -21.76 15.15
N GLN A 476 -15.41 -22.10 14.13
CA GLN A 476 -15.71 -23.18 13.18
C GLN A 476 -15.09 -24.51 13.61
N GLN A 477 -14.27 -24.52 14.66
CA GLN A 477 -13.49 -25.68 15.13
C GLN A 477 -13.94 -26.21 16.49
N ILE A 478 -14.77 -25.44 17.21
CA ILE A 478 -15.44 -25.80 18.47
C ILE A 478 -16.92 -26.04 18.15
#